data_AF-A0A9E2JK98-F1
#
_entry.id   AF-A0A9E2JK98-F1
#
_cell.length_a   1.000
_cell.length_b   1.000
_cell.length_c   1.000
_cell.angle_alpha   90.00
_cell.angle_beta   90.00
_cell.angle_gamma   90.00
#
_symmetry.space_group_name_H-M   'P 1'
#
loop_
_entity.id
_entity.type
_entity.pdbx_description
1 polymer ?
#
loop_
_entity_poly.entity_id
_entity_poly.type
_entity_poly.pdbx_seq_one_letter_code
_entity_poly.pdbx_strand_id
1 'polypeptide(L)'
;MDKKIKHSPQEILIRRKLHSAEVKISEGITSFAGSMPFIYVHALWFAFWIFAGQGHLKPYLPAFDPFPYGLLTMIVSLEAIFLATFIMITQNRQELEEELEEFEEEREQIEEEKEQEELEEEVEDIQKDLDDIKRSIDLIQSKVTAVEKIKINEKLVE
;
A
#
# COMPACT_ATOMS: atom_id res chain seq x y z
N MET A 1 21.16 -10.17 12.48
CA MET A 1 20.30 -10.72 13.56
C MET A 1 18.88 -10.52 13.07
N ASP A 2 18.15 -11.60 12.80
CA ASP A 2 16.87 -11.58 12.09
C ASP A 2 15.85 -10.75 12.90
N LYS A 3 15.60 -9.50 12.49
CA LYS A 3 14.54 -8.65 13.06
C LYS A 3 13.24 -9.38 12.73
N LYS A 4 12.74 -10.21 13.65
CA LYS A 4 11.39 -10.79 13.52
C LYS A 4 10.41 -9.63 13.48
N ILE A 5 10.01 -9.28 12.27
CA ILE A 5 8.99 -8.29 11.96
C ILE A 5 7.70 -8.79 12.61
N LYS A 6 7.31 -8.13 13.70
CA LYS A 6 6.11 -8.50 14.46
C LYS A 6 4.91 -7.86 13.78
N HIS A 7 4.43 -8.51 12.72
CA HIS A 7 3.19 -8.14 12.06
C HIS A 7 2.03 -8.13 13.06
N SER A 8 1.18 -7.12 12.97
CA SER A 8 -0.06 -7.08 13.75
C SER A 8 -0.89 -8.33 13.43
N PRO A 9 -1.60 -8.93 14.42
CA PRO A 9 -2.50 -10.05 14.16
C PRO A 9 -3.51 -9.76 13.03
N GLN A 10 -3.88 -8.49 12.82
CA GLN A 10 -4.80 -8.07 11.77
C GLN A 10 -4.17 -8.16 10.37
N GLU A 11 -2.92 -7.72 10.22
CA GLU A 11 -2.16 -7.75 8.96
C GLU A 11 -2.03 -9.18 8.39
N ILE A 12 -1.75 -10.16 9.26
CA ILE A 12 -1.60 -11.56 8.86
C ILE A 12 -2.94 -12.13 8.33
N LEU A 13 -4.06 -11.72 8.92
CA LEU A 13 -5.39 -12.16 8.51
C LEU A 13 -5.78 -11.55 7.16
N ILE A 14 -5.45 -10.28 6.95
CA ILE A 14 -5.66 -9.58 5.68
C ILE A 14 -4.86 -10.26 4.56
N ARG A 15 -3.55 -10.47 4.77
CA ARG A 15 -2.69 -11.19 3.80
C ARG A 15 -3.20 -12.60 3.47
N ARG A 16 -3.75 -13.31 4.46
CA ARG A 16 -4.35 -14.64 4.23
C ARG A 16 -5.62 -14.55 3.37
N LYS A 17 -6.48 -13.55 3.59
CA LYS A 17 -7.70 -13.35 2.79
C LYS A 17 -7.38 -13.00 1.34
N LEU A 18 -6.36 -12.17 1.12
CA LEU A 18 -5.88 -11.79 -0.21
C LEU A 18 -5.39 -12.97 -1.06
N HIS A 19 -4.76 -13.95 -0.43
CA HIS A 19 -4.16 -15.09 -1.13
C HIS A 19 -5.12 -16.29 -1.39
N SER A 20 -6.43 -16.12 -1.17
CA SER A 20 -7.40 -17.20 -1.40
C SER A 20 -7.54 -17.53 -2.89
N ALA A 21 -7.73 -18.82 -3.22
CA ALA A 21 -7.91 -19.28 -4.60
C ALA A 21 -9.13 -18.65 -5.30
N GLU A 22 -10.15 -18.26 -4.52
CA GLU A 22 -11.35 -17.57 -4.97
C GLU A 22 -11.04 -16.19 -5.58
N VAL A 23 -9.97 -15.54 -5.09
CA VAL A 23 -9.54 -14.20 -5.55
C VAL A 23 -9.07 -14.25 -7.00
N LYS A 24 -8.27 -15.27 -7.36
CA LYS A 24 -7.74 -15.40 -8.74
C LYS A 24 -8.83 -15.59 -9.79
N ILE A 25 -9.90 -16.29 -9.42
CA ILE A 25 -11.05 -16.51 -10.30
C ILE A 25 -11.85 -15.20 -10.43
N SER A 26 -12.09 -14.51 -9.31
CA SER A 26 -12.78 -13.22 -9.31
C SER A 26 -12.04 -12.17 -10.14
N GLU A 27 -10.71 -12.09 -10.04
CA GLU A 27 -9.88 -11.16 -10.82
C GLU A 27 -10.03 -11.36 -12.33
N GLY A 28 -10.02 -12.62 -12.79
CA GLY A 28 -10.17 -12.93 -14.22
C GLY A 28 -11.54 -12.51 -14.74
N ILE A 29 -12.60 -12.74 -13.96
CA ILE A 29 -13.97 -12.38 -14.35
C ILE A 29 -14.17 -10.86 -14.33
N THR A 30 -13.74 -10.18 -13.27
CA THR A 30 -13.87 -8.71 -13.17
C THR A 30 -13.02 -7.99 -14.21
N SER A 31 -11.79 -8.47 -14.46
CA SER A 31 -10.92 -7.91 -15.50
C SER A 31 -11.54 -8.03 -16.90
N PHE A 32 -12.15 -9.19 -17.19
CA PHE A 32 -12.87 -9.39 -18.45
C PHE A 32 -14.13 -8.51 -18.53
N ALA A 33 -14.93 -8.44 -17.47
CA ALA A 33 -16.13 -7.60 -17.42
C ALA A 33 -15.85 -6.11 -17.55
N GLY A 34 -14.71 -5.64 -17.05
CA GLY A 34 -14.24 -4.25 -17.20
C GLY A 34 -13.60 -3.93 -18.56
N SER A 35 -13.52 -4.89 -19.48
CA SER A 35 -12.82 -4.75 -20.76
C SER A 35 -13.73 -4.32 -21.91
N MET A 36 -13.19 -3.59 -22.90
CA MET A 36 -13.93 -3.21 -24.11
C MET A 36 -14.47 -4.41 -24.94
N PRO A 37 -13.73 -5.52 -25.09
CA PRO A 37 -14.24 -6.73 -25.77
C PRO A 37 -15.55 -7.27 -25.19
N PHE A 38 -15.77 -7.18 -23.88
CA PHE A 38 -16.99 -7.63 -23.22
C PHE A 38 -18.23 -6.93 -23.78
N ILE A 39 -18.14 -5.61 -23.99
CA ILE A 39 -19.22 -4.78 -24.53
C ILE A 39 -19.56 -5.21 -25.96
N TYR A 40 -18.54 -5.45 -26.79
CA TYR A 40 -18.76 -5.86 -28.18
C TYR A 40 -19.40 -7.25 -28.29
N VAL A 41 -18.97 -8.21 -27.46
CA VAL A 41 -19.56 -9.55 -27.40
C VAL A 41 -21.04 -9.48 -26.99
N HIS A 42 -21.37 -8.70 -25.96
CA HIS A 42 -22.76 -8.50 -25.52
C HIS A 42 -23.61 -7.82 -26.57
N ALA A 43 -23.10 -6.78 -27.24
CA ALA A 43 -23.82 -6.09 -28.30
C ALA A 43 -24.14 -7.04 -29.47
N LEU A 44 -23.19 -7.87 -29.88
CA LEU A 44 -23.42 -8.88 -30.93
C LEU A 44 -24.39 -9.97 -30.48
N TRP A 45 -24.26 -10.45 -29.24
CA TRP A 45 -25.17 -11.43 -28.65
C TRP A 45 -26.62 -10.90 -28.61
N PHE A 46 -26.83 -9.68 -28.13
CA PHE A 46 -28.16 -9.05 -28.11
C PHE A 46 -28.72 -8.84 -29.50
N ALA A 47 -27.92 -8.35 -30.44
CA ALA A 47 -28.34 -8.18 -31.83
C ALA A 47 -28.76 -9.52 -32.45
N PHE A 48 -27.99 -10.58 -32.21
CA PHE A 48 -28.31 -11.93 -32.67
C PHE A 48 -29.61 -12.47 -32.06
N TRP A 49 -29.81 -12.28 -30.75
CA TRP A 49 -31.01 -12.74 -30.04
C TRP A 49 -32.28 -12.03 -30.54
N ILE A 50 -32.23 -10.71 -30.71
CA ILE A 50 -33.34 -9.91 -31.24
C ILE A 50 -33.69 -10.38 -32.67
N PHE A 51 -32.67 -10.60 -33.50
CA PHE A 51 -32.86 -11.07 -34.88
C PHE A 51 -33.49 -12.48 -34.93
N ALA A 52 -33.07 -13.38 -34.05
CA ALA A 52 -33.67 -14.71 -33.90
C ALA A 52 -35.13 -14.64 -33.43
N GLY A 53 -35.44 -13.77 -32.46
CA GLY A 53 -36.78 -13.61 -31.90
C GLY A 53 -37.80 -12.94 -32.83
N GLN A 54 -37.35 -12.14 -33.79
CA GLN A 54 -38.20 -11.58 -34.87
C GLN A 54 -38.69 -12.64 -35.87
N GLY A 55 -38.30 -13.91 -35.72
CA GLY A 55 -38.80 -15.01 -36.56
C GLY A 55 -38.18 -15.06 -37.96
N HIS A 56 -37.08 -14.35 -38.18
CA HIS A 56 -36.27 -14.43 -39.41
C HIS A 56 -35.66 -15.82 -39.64
N LEU A 57 -35.67 -16.70 -38.63
CA LEU A 57 -35.22 -18.09 -38.69
C LEU A 57 -36.33 -19.12 -39.03
N LYS A 58 -37.50 -18.69 -39.52
CA LYS A 58 -38.51 -19.61 -40.05
C LYS A 58 -38.05 -20.21 -41.39
N PRO A 59 -38.17 -21.53 -41.61
CA PRO A 59 -38.94 -22.53 -40.84
C PRO A 59 -38.11 -23.38 -39.85
N TYR A 60 -36.83 -23.05 -39.63
CA TYR A 60 -35.90 -23.89 -38.87
C TYR A 60 -36.11 -23.82 -37.36
N LEU A 61 -36.53 -22.67 -36.81
CA LEU A 61 -36.90 -22.51 -35.40
C LEU A 61 -38.29 -21.83 -35.26
N PRO A 62 -39.19 -22.32 -34.38
CA PRO A 62 -40.36 -21.56 -33.97
C PRO A 62 -39.93 -20.23 -33.31
N ALA A 63 -40.81 -19.23 -33.26
CA ALA A 63 -40.49 -17.91 -32.71
C ALA A 63 -39.94 -18.04 -31.28
N PHE A 64 -38.61 -17.90 -31.16
CA PHE A 64 -37.87 -18.10 -29.93
C PHE A 64 -37.81 -16.77 -29.18
N ASP A 65 -38.38 -16.71 -27.97
CA ASP A 65 -38.50 -15.48 -27.16
C ASP A 65 -39.10 -14.27 -27.92
N PRO A 66 -40.40 -14.33 -28.29
CA PRO A 66 -41.06 -13.21 -28.97
C PRO A 66 -41.10 -11.95 -28.09
N PHE A 67 -41.17 -10.79 -28.75
CA PHE A 67 -41.35 -9.51 -28.06
C PHE A 67 -42.50 -9.61 -27.03
N PRO A 68 -42.27 -9.33 -25.74
CA PRO A 68 -41.25 -8.42 -25.18
C PRO A 68 -39.90 -9.02 -24.68
N TYR A 69 -39.44 -10.18 -25.19
CA TYR A 69 -38.14 -10.81 -24.84
C TYR A 69 -37.98 -11.14 -23.33
N GLY A 70 -38.90 -11.93 -22.79
CA GLY A 70 -38.92 -12.27 -21.37
C GLY A 70 -37.73 -13.13 -20.93
N LEU A 71 -37.29 -14.07 -21.77
CA LEU A 71 -36.16 -14.94 -21.43
C LEU A 71 -34.83 -14.18 -21.46
N LEU A 72 -34.63 -13.34 -22.48
CA LEU A 72 -33.47 -12.44 -22.55
C LEU A 72 -33.35 -11.60 -21.27
N THR A 73 -34.44 -10.94 -20.89
CA THR A 73 -34.46 -10.03 -19.73
C THR A 73 -34.11 -10.76 -18.44
N MET A 74 -34.64 -11.97 -18.25
CA MET A 74 -34.36 -12.80 -17.08
C MET A 74 -32.89 -13.20 -17.01
N ILE A 75 -32.30 -13.66 -18.12
CA ILE A 75 -30.88 -14.07 -18.17
C ILE A 75 -29.98 -12.88 -17.88
N VAL A 76 -30.23 -11.74 -18.52
CA VAL A 76 -29.45 -10.50 -18.32
C VAL A 76 -29.55 -10.01 -16.88
N SER A 77 -30.74 -10.08 -16.26
CA SER A 77 -30.88 -9.66 -14.85
C SER A 77 -30.06 -10.54 -13.90
N LEU A 78 -30.00 -11.85 -14.17
CA LEU A 78 -29.22 -12.78 -13.35
C LEU A 78 -27.72 -12.56 -13.57
N GLU A 79 -27.30 -12.34 -14.81
CA GLU A 79 -25.92 -12.00 -15.15
C GLU A 79 -25.48 -10.68 -14.48
N ALA A 80 -26.32 -9.64 -14.51
CA ALA A 80 -26.04 -8.38 -13.86
C ALA A 80 -25.85 -8.51 -12.34
N ILE A 81 -26.63 -9.38 -11.67
CA ILE A 81 -26.45 -9.68 -10.24
C ILE A 81 -25.07 -10.30 -10.01
N PHE A 82 -24.67 -11.30 -10.82
CA PHE A 82 -23.34 -11.91 -10.69
C PHE A 82 -22.21 -10.89 -10.91
N LEU A 83 -22.31 -10.05 -11.95
CA LEU A 83 -21.33 -8.99 -12.19
C LEU A 83 -21.24 -8.00 -11.02
N ALA A 84 -22.38 -7.57 -10.48
CA ALA A 84 -22.39 -6.69 -9.31
C ALA A 84 -21.73 -7.34 -8.09
N THR A 85 -21.96 -8.64 -7.86
CA THR A 85 -21.29 -9.37 -6.77
C THR A 85 -19.78 -9.50 -6.97
N PHE A 86 -19.31 -9.74 -8.20
CA PHE A 86 -17.88 -9.81 -8.49
C PHE A 86 -17.20 -8.45 -8.36
N ILE A 87 -17.87 -7.38 -8.78
CA ILE A 87 -17.40 -6.01 -8.55
C ILE A 87 -17.27 -5.75 -7.05
N MET A 88 -18.29 -6.09 -6.25
CA MET A 88 -18.25 -5.90 -4.80
C MET A 88 -17.13 -6.69 -4.12
N ILE A 89 -16.90 -7.94 -4.55
CA ILE A 89 -15.77 -8.75 -4.05
C ILE A 89 -14.44 -8.09 -4.40
N THR A 90 -14.31 -7.55 -5.61
CA THR A 90 -13.09 -6.88 -6.06
C THR A 90 -12.86 -5.58 -5.29
N GLN A 91 -13.93 -4.80 -5.04
CA GLN A 91 -13.87 -3.58 -4.22
C GLN A 91 -13.47 -3.88 -2.78
N ASN A 92 -14.13 -4.83 -2.11
CA ASN A 92 -13.77 -5.24 -0.74
C ASN A 92 -12.33 -5.75 -0.65
N ARG A 93 -11.78 -6.28 -1.75
CA ARG A 93 -10.38 -6.68 -1.81
C ARG A 93 -9.45 -5.49 -1.97
N GLN A 94 -9.78 -4.54 -2.84
CA GLN A 94 -9.00 -3.30 -2.98
C GLN A 94 -8.92 -2.54 -1.65
N GLU A 95 -10.03 -2.47 -0.90
CA GLU A 95 -10.05 -1.89 0.45
C GLU A 95 -9.08 -2.61 1.42
N LEU A 96 -8.98 -3.95 1.33
CA LEU A 96 -8.03 -4.74 2.13
C LEU A 96 -6.58 -4.54 1.68
N GLU A 97 -6.34 -4.29 0.40
CA GLU A 97 -5.00 -3.96 -0.14
C GLU A 97 -4.58 -2.57 0.34
N GLU A 98 -5.47 -1.59 0.28
CA GLU A 98 -5.27 -0.22 0.77
C GLU A 98 -5.00 -0.21 2.29
N GLU A 99 -5.77 -0.97 3.09
CA GLU A 99 -5.54 -1.10 4.53
C GLU A 99 -4.16 -1.72 4.84
N LEU A 100 -3.70 -2.66 4.01
CA LEU A 100 -2.38 -3.26 4.18
C LEU A 100 -1.25 -2.28 3.85
N GLU A 101 -1.41 -1.48 2.80
CA GLU A 101 -0.48 -0.43 2.41
C GLU A 101 -0.36 0.64 3.51
N GLU A 102 -1.48 1.06 4.10
CA GLU A 102 -1.50 1.99 5.25
C GLU A 102 -0.70 1.44 6.45
N PHE A 103 -0.85 0.15 6.77
CA PHE A 103 -0.05 -0.48 7.83
C PHE A 103 1.44 -0.57 7.49
N GLU A 104 1.81 -0.71 6.22
CA GLU A 104 3.21 -0.70 5.80
C GLU A 104 3.80 0.71 5.92
N GLU A 105 3.09 1.74 5.47
CA GLU A 105 3.48 3.15 5.58
C GLU A 105 3.62 3.61 7.03
N GLU A 106 2.67 3.26 7.91
CA GLU A 106 2.73 3.59 9.35
C GLU A 106 4.00 2.99 9.98
N ARG A 107 4.39 1.77 9.57
CA ARG A 107 5.57 1.11 10.10
C ARG A 107 6.87 1.72 9.60
N GLU A 108 6.91 2.15 8.35
CA GLU A 108 8.05 2.88 7.79
C GLU A 108 8.25 4.20 8.55
N GLN A 109 7.18 4.97 8.74
CA GLN A 109 7.23 6.22 9.51
C GLN A 109 7.75 6.02 10.93
N ILE A 110 7.28 4.98 11.65
CA ILE A 110 7.77 4.70 13.01
C ILE A 110 9.26 4.29 13.01
N GLU A 111 9.74 3.62 11.96
CA GLU A 111 11.16 3.26 11.85
C GLU A 111 12.03 4.49 11.55
N GLU A 112 11.56 5.39 10.67
CA GLU A 112 12.20 6.68 10.40
C GLU A 112 12.24 7.58 11.65
N GLU A 113 11.13 7.69 12.40
CA GLU A 113 11.08 8.46 13.65
C GLU A 113 12.10 7.94 14.67
N LYS A 114 12.25 6.61 14.80
CA LYS A 114 13.24 6.01 15.70
C LYS A 114 14.67 6.26 15.26
N GLU A 115 14.95 6.16 13.97
CA GLU A 115 16.28 6.48 13.43
C GLU A 115 16.61 7.95 13.67
N GLN A 116 15.62 8.85 13.54
CA GLN A 116 15.78 10.25 13.88
C GLN A 116 16.05 10.47 15.37
N GLU A 117 15.31 9.82 16.27
CA GLU A 117 15.54 9.89 17.72
C GLU A 117 16.94 9.40 18.10
N GLU A 118 17.41 8.28 17.52
CA GLU A 118 18.76 7.75 17.73
C GLU A 118 19.83 8.75 17.25
N LEU A 119 19.64 9.38 16.09
CA LEU A 119 20.55 10.42 15.58
C LEU A 119 20.53 11.68 16.45
N GLU A 120 19.37 12.08 16.98
CA GLU A 120 19.26 13.21 17.91
C GLU A 120 20.01 12.95 19.22
N GLU A 121 19.92 11.72 19.76
CA GLU A 121 20.68 11.29 20.93
C GLU A 121 22.20 11.32 20.66
N GLU A 122 22.66 10.78 19.52
CA GLU A 122 24.08 10.84 19.13
C GLU A 122 24.59 12.28 19.01
N VAL A 123 23.77 13.19 18.46
CA VAL A 123 24.12 14.62 18.36
C VAL A 123 24.20 15.28 19.73
N GLU A 124 23.29 14.97 20.66
CA GLU A 124 23.34 15.48 22.03
C GLU A 124 24.62 15.03 22.75
N ASP A 125 24.98 13.75 22.62
CA ASP A 125 26.21 13.20 23.19
C ASP A 125 27.46 13.89 22.63
N ILE A 126 27.52 14.10 21.30
CA ILE A 126 28.62 14.84 20.67
C ILE A 126 28.69 16.29 21.18
N GLN A 127 27.55 16.98 21.34
CA GLN A 127 27.52 18.34 21.87
C GLN A 127 28.08 18.41 23.28
N LYS A 128 27.73 17.45 24.13
CA LYS A 128 28.23 17.34 25.50
C LYS A 128 29.74 17.11 25.54
N ASP A 129 30.25 16.20 24.72
CA ASP A 129 31.68 15.95 24.60
C ASP A 129 32.45 17.19 24.14
N LEU A 130 31.91 17.94 23.17
CA LEU A 130 32.50 19.20 22.70
C LEU A 130 32.55 20.27 23.82
N ASP A 131 31.52 20.37 24.65
CA ASP A 131 31.49 21.29 25.78
C ASP A 131 32.53 20.94 26.86
N ASP A 132 32.75 19.66 27.14
CA ASP A 132 33.76 19.19 28.08
C ASP A 132 35.19 19.38 27.54
N ILE A 133 35.39 19.20 26.23
CA ILE A 133 36.64 19.54 25.54
C ILE A 133 36.92 21.05 25.66
N LYS A 134 35.91 21.89 25.42
CA LYS A 134 36.05 23.35 25.53
C LYS A 134 36.46 23.78 26.93
N ARG A 135 35.83 23.24 27.98
CA ARG A 135 36.23 23.48 29.38
C ARG A 135 37.67 23.05 29.65
N SER A 136 38.08 21.92 29.11
CA SER A 136 39.46 21.41 29.25
C SER A 136 40.48 22.34 28.59
N ILE A 137 40.15 22.88 27.41
CA ILE A 137 40.97 23.87 26.71
C ILE A 137 41.13 25.15 27.55
N ASP A 138 40.03 25.68 28.09
CA ASP A 138 40.06 26.89 28.93
C ASP A 138 40.94 26.68 30.18
N LEU A 139 40.83 25.49 30.80
CA LEU A 139 41.66 25.13 31.95
C LEU A 139 43.14 25.08 31.59
N ILE A 140 43.48 24.46 30.45
CA ILE A 140 44.86 24.39 29.93
C ILE A 140 45.39 25.79 29.65
N GLN A 141 44.62 26.65 28.98
CA GLN A 141 45.03 28.04 28.71
C GLN A 141 45.32 28.81 30.01
N SER A 142 44.50 28.62 31.05
CA SER A 142 44.75 29.26 32.36
C SER A 142 46.07 28.78 32.98
N LYS A 143 46.34 27.46 32.95
CA LYS A 143 47.57 26.87 33.49
C LYS A 143 48.81 27.30 32.70
N VAL A 144 48.72 27.33 31.38
CA VAL A 144 49.82 27.80 30.50
C VAL A 144 50.17 29.25 30.84
N THR A 145 49.17 30.12 30.97
CA THR A 145 49.37 31.53 31.31
C THR A 145 50.00 31.71 32.70
N ALA A 146 49.62 30.87 33.67
CA ALA A 146 50.21 30.88 35.00
C ALA A 146 51.69 30.45 34.98
N VAL A 147 52.02 29.39 34.23
CA VAL A 147 53.39 28.90 34.08
C VAL A 147 54.28 29.93 33.39
N GLU A 148 53.79 30.62 32.35
CA GLU A 148 54.53 31.71 31.70
C GLU A 148 54.90 32.83 32.69
N LYS A 149 53.97 33.24 33.56
CA LYS A 149 54.24 34.25 34.59
C LYS A 149 55.31 33.81 35.59
N ILE A 150 55.26 32.54 36.03
CA ILE A 150 56.26 31.99 36.97
C ILE A 150 57.64 31.98 36.32
N LYS A 151 57.74 31.54 35.06
CA LYS A 151 59.00 31.43 34.32
C LYS A 151 59.64 32.79 34.04
N ILE A 152 58.83 33.83 33.80
CA ILE A 152 59.30 35.22 33.69
C ILE A 152 59.86 35.71 35.02
N ASN A 153 59.20 35.39 36.13
CA ASN A 153 59.64 35.83 37.45
C ASN A 153 60.93 35.14 37.90
N GLU A 154 61.10 33.85 37.58
CA GLU A 154 62.37 33.12 37.80
C GLU A 154 63.53 33.75 37.02
N LYS A 155 63.32 34.10 35.75
CA LYS A 155 64.33 34.76 34.91
C LYS A 155 64.71 36.19 35.35
N LEU A 156 63.91 36.84 36.19
CA LEU A 156 64.20 38.17 36.72
C LEU A 156 64.97 38.11 38.06
N VAL A 157 65.06 36.93 38.68
CA VAL A 157 65.70 36.72 39.99
C VAL A 157 67.11 36.13 39.84
N GLU A 158 67.44 35.49 38.72
CA GLU A 158 68.83 35.19 38.28
C GLU A 158 69.52 36.41 37.64
#